data_AF-A0A6B1FFS4-F1
#
_entry.id   AF-A0A6B1FFS4-F1
#
_cell.length_a   1.000
_cell.length_b   1.000
_cell.length_c   1.000
_cell.angle_alpha   90.00
_cell.angle_beta   90.00
_cell.angle_gamma   90.00
#
_symmetry.space_group_name_H-M   'P 1'
#
loop_
_entity.id
_entity.type
_entity.pdbx_description
1 polymer ?
#
loop_
_entity_poly.entity_id
_entity_poly.type
_entity_poly.pdbx_seq_one_letter_code
_entity_poly.pdbx_strand_id
1 'polypeptide(L)'
;MQRRRAIRVLGGVAGAPLVMPSGALAELVAWGERARASMTVNGDPDSAAAAPATATELTPERARVLEALADIIIPETDTPGAAEAGVTEFVTALVDGWLDDEDRDRFLAGLDTVDPTARERFGADFADCTEAQRTQLVGEFDAELVRLREDPDARASRYFFHDVKRFTITAYFTSEVGLDALGHRISFRTFEGCAPLTPTESRP
;
A
#
# COMPACT_ATOMS: atom_id res chain seq x y z
N MET A 1 10.13 -1.67 -14.84
CA MET A 1 11.50 -1.68 -15.44
C MET A 1 12.55 -0.82 -14.71
N GLN A 2 12.25 -0.15 -13.59
CA GLN A 2 13.22 0.76 -12.92
C GLN A 2 13.99 0.16 -11.72
N ARG A 3 13.56 -0.97 -11.14
CA ARG A 3 14.21 -1.60 -9.96
C ARG A 3 15.63 -2.12 -10.22
N ARG A 4 15.99 -2.43 -11.47
CA ARG A 4 17.32 -2.98 -11.83
C ARG A 4 18.40 -1.91 -12.02
N ARG A 5 18.05 -0.62 -12.07
CA ARG A 5 19.01 0.47 -12.26
C ARG A 5 19.66 0.91 -10.94
N ALA A 6 18.93 0.80 -9.82
CA ALA A 6 19.45 1.09 -8.48
C ALA A 6 20.61 0.15 -8.07
N ILE A 7 20.57 -1.11 -8.49
CA ILE A 7 21.64 -2.09 -8.19
C ILE A 7 22.92 -1.81 -9.02
N ARG A 8 22.82 -1.19 -10.20
CA ARG A 8 24.01 -0.81 -10.99
C ARG A 8 24.73 0.42 -10.46
N VAL A 9 24.06 1.28 -9.68
CA VAL A 9 24.69 2.45 -9.05
C VAL A 9 25.49 2.06 -7.80
N LEU A 10 25.13 0.96 -7.14
CA LEU A 10 25.93 0.37 -6.04
C LEU A 10 27.04 -0.60 -6.52
N GLY A 11 27.04 -0.98 -7.80
CA GLY A 11 28.01 -1.92 -8.40
C GLY A 11 29.20 -1.25 -9.09
N GLY A 12 29.63 -0.06 -8.66
CA GLY A 12 30.58 0.80 -9.37
C GLY A 12 32.00 0.90 -8.78
N VAL A 13 32.54 -0.11 -8.09
CA VAL A 13 33.94 -0.08 -7.59
C VAL A 13 34.76 -1.34 -7.93
N ALA A 14 34.20 -2.32 -8.64
CA ALA A 14 34.94 -3.53 -8.99
C ALA A 14 35.59 -3.42 -10.39
N GLY A 15 36.67 -2.64 -10.52
CA GLY A 15 37.59 -2.83 -11.65
C GLY A 15 38.45 -1.63 -12.06
N ALA A 16 39.58 -1.42 -11.37
CA ALA A 16 40.84 -0.86 -11.89
C ALA A 16 41.90 -0.84 -10.75
N PRO A 17 43.22 -0.87 -11.05
CA PRO A 17 44.25 -1.53 -10.25
C PRO A 17 44.71 -0.78 -8.99
N LEU A 18 45.23 -1.58 -8.05
CA LEU A 18 45.94 -1.27 -6.81
C LEU A 18 46.99 -0.14 -6.93
N VAL A 19 46.57 1.12 -6.89
CA VAL A 19 47.37 2.22 -6.34
C VAL A 19 46.40 3.16 -5.62
N MET A 20 46.02 2.81 -4.39
CA MET A 20 45.33 3.76 -3.51
C MET A 20 46.36 4.81 -3.06
N PRO A 21 46.15 6.11 -3.31
CA PRO A 21 46.95 7.14 -2.66
C PRO A 21 46.78 6.98 -1.14
N SER A 22 47.85 7.19 -0.38
CA SER A 22 47.93 6.92 1.07
C SER A 22 46.91 7.66 1.95
N GLY A 23 46.09 8.54 1.37
CA GLY A 23 44.95 9.21 2.02
C GLY A 23 43.55 8.66 1.67
N ALA A 24 43.40 7.75 0.71
CA ALA A 24 42.08 7.28 0.26
C ALA A 24 41.33 6.47 1.33
N LEU A 25 42.06 5.73 2.17
CA LEU A 25 41.47 5.06 3.33
C LEU A 25 41.03 6.06 4.41
N ALA A 26 41.79 7.16 4.60
CA ALA A 26 41.41 8.21 5.54
C ALA A 26 40.15 8.95 5.07
N GLU A 27 40.01 9.19 3.76
CA GLU A 27 38.80 9.77 3.15
C GLU A 27 37.57 8.86 3.28
N LEU A 28 37.74 7.55 3.06
CA LEU A 28 36.68 6.54 3.23
C LEU A 28 36.25 6.40 4.70
N VAL A 29 37.20 6.41 5.62
CA VAL A 29 36.92 6.39 7.06
C VAL A 29 36.23 7.68 7.49
N ALA A 30 36.73 8.86 7.08
CA ALA A 30 36.10 10.15 7.36
C ALA A 30 34.69 10.26 6.76
N TRP A 31 34.47 9.69 5.58
CA TRP A 31 33.13 9.58 4.98
C TRP A 31 32.23 8.65 5.80
N GLY A 32 32.73 7.48 6.22
CA GLY A 32 31.99 6.54 7.07
C GLY A 32 31.69 7.07 8.47
N GLU A 33 32.56 7.92 9.03
CA GLU A 33 32.37 8.61 10.30
C GLU A 33 31.37 9.76 10.17
N ARG A 34 31.40 10.53 9.09
CA ARG A 34 30.36 11.54 8.79
C ARG A 34 28.99 10.91 8.59
N ALA A 35 28.92 9.79 7.87
CA ALA A 35 27.69 9.02 7.69
C ALA A 35 27.15 8.46 9.01
N ARG A 36 28.03 8.01 9.91
CA ARG A 36 27.66 7.56 11.27
C ARG A 36 27.27 8.72 12.19
N ALA A 37 27.93 9.87 12.11
CA ALA A 37 27.60 11.06 12.86
C ALA A 37 26.25 11.67 12.45
N SER A 38 25.86 11.53 11.17
CA SER A 38 24.48 11.80 10.73
C SER A 38 23.46 10.75 11.19
N MET A 39 23.90 9.63 11.75
CA MET A 39 23.06 8.50 12.18
C MET A 39 22.95 8.38 13.70
N THR A 40 23.74 9.10 14.48
CA THR A 40 23.52 9.25 15.93
C THR A 40 22.44 10.30 16.18
N VAL A 41 21.19 9.93 15.91
CA VAL A 41 20.05 10.45 16.64
C VAL A 41 20.20 9.94 18.08
N ASN A 42 20.34 10.87 19.02
CA ASN A 42 20.17 10.57 20.44
C ASN A 42 18.83 9.85 20.60
N GLY A 43 18.89 8.63 21.15
CA GLY A 43 17.71 7.85 21.46
C GLY A 43 16.92 8.50 22.59
N ASP A 44 15.84 9.17 22.23
CA ASP A 44 14.62 9.26 23.03
C ASP A 44 13.67 8.13 22.57
N PRO A 45 13.08 7.34 23.47
CA PRO A 45 12.26 6.18 23.12
C PRO A 45 10.86 6.52 22.57
N ASP A 46 10.49 7.79 22.46
CA ASP A 46 9.16 8.23 21.97
C ASP A 46 9.16 8.84 20.56
N SER A 47 10.26 8.75 19.79
CA SER A 47 10.32 9.31 18.43
C SER A 47 10.26 8.21 17.36
N ALA A 48 9.03 7.80 17.03
CA ALA A 48 8.72 7.22 15.73
C ALA A 48 8.83 8.31 14.64
N ALA A 49 10.05 8.80 14.38
CA ALA A 49 10.29 9.75 13.31
C ALA A 49 10.44 9.00 11.98
N ALA A 50 9.32 8.99 11.26
CA ALA A 50 9.15 8.82 9.84
C ALA A 50 10.46 8.73 9.04
N ALA A 51 10.64 7.58 8.38
CA ALA A 51 11.43 7.50 7.16
C ALA A 51 11.09 8.70 6.26
N PRO A 52 12.05 9.28 5.51
CA PRO A 52 11.74 10.36 4.59
C PRO A 52 10.57 9.89 3.74
N ALA A 53 9.45 10.62 3.78
CA ALA A 53 8.23 10.25 3.08
C ALA A 53 8.58 10.08 1.60
N THR A 54 8.82 8.83 1.19
CA THR A 54 8.89 8.46 -0.21
C THR A 54 7.56 8.91 -0.78
N ALA A 55 7.59 9.78 -1.80
CA ALA A 55 6.38 10.23 -2.46
C ALA A 55 5.58 8.98 -2.84
N THR A 56 4.43 8.80 -2.22
CA THR A 56 3.54 7.68 -2.50
C THR A 56 2.84 7.93 -3.82
N GLU A 57 2.62 6.87 -4.59
CA GLU A 57 1.90 6.93 -5.86
C GLU A 57 0.40 7.21 -5.63
N LEU A 58 -0.10 6.84 -4.45
CA LEU A 58 -1.44 7.19 -3.99
C LEU A 58 -1.41 8.57 -3.32
N THR A 59 -1.46 9.63 -4.12
CA THR A 59 -1.49 11.01 -3.62
C THR A 59 -2.69 11.24 -2.68
N PRO A 60 -2.67 12.26 -1.82
CA PRO A 60 -3.79 12.54 -0.90
C PRO A 60 -5.15 12.64 -1.61
N GLU A 61 -5.18 13.17 -2.83
CA GLU A 61 -6.40 13.27 -3.64
C GLU A 61 -6.90 11.89 -4.07
N ARG A 62 -6.01 11.02 -4.57
CA ARG A 62 -6.36 9.64 -4.94
C ARG A 62 -6.77 8.81 -3.73
N ALA A 63 -6.09 9.01 -2.60
CA ALA A 63 -6.42 8.36 -1.34
C ALA A 63 -7.84 8.73 -0.87
N ARG A 64 -8.21 10.02 -0.98
CA ARG A 64 -9.56 10.50 -0.66
C ARG A 64 -10.64 9.87 -1.55
N VAL A 65 -10.37 9.71 -2.84
CA VAL A 65 -11.28 9.01 -3.77
C VAL A 65 -11.40 7.53 -3.39
N LEU A 66 -10.26 6.88 -3.14
CA LEU A 66 -10.23 5.46 -2.75
C LEU A 66 -10.98 5.21 -1.44
N GLU A 67 -10.78 6.06 -0.44
CA GLU A 67 -11.46 5.99 0.85
C GLU A 67 -12.98 6.06 0.66
N ALA A 68 -13.47 7.05 -0.10
CA ALA A 68 -14.89 7.18 -0.41
C ALA A 68 -15.45 5.98 -1.21
N LEU A 69 -14.66 5.39 -2.11
CA LEU A 69 -15.06 4.18 -2.83
C LEU A 69 -15.13 2.97 -1.89
N ALA A 70 -14.13 2.81 -1.03
CA ALA A 70 -14.04 1.70 -0.10
C ALA A 70 -15.16 1.73 0.95
N ASP A 71 -15.51 2.93 1.44
CA ASP A 71 -16.62 3.15 2.36
C ASP A 71 -17.97 2.75 1.75
N ILE A 72 -18.21 3.03 0.46
CA ILE A 72 -19.43 2.56 -0.22
C ILE A 72 -19.44 1.02 -0.37
N ILE A 73 -18.28 0.38 -0.53
CA ILE A 73 -18.19 -1.08 -0.72
C ILE A 73 -18.39 -1.83 0.60
N ILE A 74 -17.77 -1.36 1.69
CA ILE A 74 -17.92 -1.89 3.04
C ILE A 74 -18.19 -0.72 4.00
N PRO A 75 -19.45 -0.28 4.11
CA PRO A 75 -19.82 0.84 4.96
C PRO A 75 -19.73 0.49 6.44
N GLU A 76 -19.47 1.49 7.27
CA GLU A 76 -19.65 1.36 8.71
C GLU A 76 -21.13 1.13 9.03
N THR A 77 -21.41 0.10 9.85
CA THR A 77 -22.77 -0.22 10.32
C THR A 77 -22.71 -0.53 11.82
N ASP A 78 -23.27 -1.65 12.28
CA ASP A 78 -23.07 -2.14 13.65
C ASP A 78 -21.65 -2.70 13.86
N THR A 79 -20.92 -2.92 12.77
CA THR A 79 -19.51 -3.30 12.75
C THR A 79 -18.68 -2.22 12.05
N PRO A 80 -17.39 -2.09 12.40
CA PRO A 80 -16.51 -1.13 11.73
C PRO A 80 -16.40 -1.39 10.22
N GLY A 81 -16.23 -0.33 9.44
CA GLY A 81 -16.22 -0.35 7.99
C GLY A 81 -14.81 -0.40 7.38
N ALA A 82 -14.72 -0.04 6.09
CA ALA A 82 -13.47 -0.02 5.35
C ALA A 82 -12.43 0.97 5.92
N ALA A 83 -12.88 2.09 6.47
CA ALA A 83 -12.00 3.11 7.04
C ALA A 83 -11.25 2.56 8.27
N GLU A 84 -11.97 1.97 9.22
CA GLU A 84 -11.38 1.41 10.44
C GLU A 84 -10.48 0.20 10.16
N ALA A 85 -10.77 -0.54 9.08
CA ALA A 85 -9.95 -1.66 8.64
C ALA A 85 -8.62 -1.25 7.98
N GLY A 86 -8.34 0.06 7.82
CA GLY A 86 -7.09 0.56 7.25
C GLY A 86 -6.93 0.23 5.76
N VAL A 87 -8.04 0.24 5.01
CA VAL A 87 -8.04 -0.12 3.58
C VAL A 87 -7.15 0.81 2.76
N THR A 88 -7.19 2.11 3.02
CA THR A 88 -6.41 3.10 2.28
C THR A 88 -4.91 2.89 2.48
N GLU A 89 -4.48 2.63 3.72
CA GLU A 89 -3.09 2.33 4.09
C GLU A 89 -2.60 1.03 3.44
N PHE A 90 -3.44 0.00 3.47
CA PHE A 90 -3.17 -1.28 2.81
C PHE A 90 -2.94 -1.09 1.31
N VAL A 91 -3.85 -0.37 0.63
CA VAL A 91 -3.74 -0.13 -0.81
C VAL A 91 -2.54 0.72 -1.15
N THR A 92 -2.22 1.73 -0.32
CA THR A 92 -1.01 2.54 -0.47
C THR A 92 0.25 1.65 -0.49
N ALA A 93 0.39 0.77 0.50
CA ALA A 93 1.52 -0.16 0.57
C ALA A 93 1.55 -1.14 -0.62
N LEU A 94 0.38 -1.57 -1.10
CA LEU A 94 0.26 -2.46 -2.26
C LEU A 94 0.72 -1.78 -3.55
N VAL A 95 0.27 -0.55 -3.79
CA VAL A 95 0.59 0.24 -4.99
C VAL A 95 2.09 0.57 -5.02
N ASP A 96 2.66 1.02 -3.90
CA ASP A 96 4.06 1.44 -3.84
C ASP A 96 5.03 0.25 -3.88
N GLY A 97 4.69 -0.85 -3.21
CA GLY A 97 5.62 -1.97 -2.99
C GLY A 97 5.44 -3.16 -3.93
N TRP A 98 4.21 -3.49 -4.30
CA TRP A 98 3.87 -4.85 -4.74
C TRP A 98 3.34 -4.93 -6.16
N LEU A 99 2.52 -3.97 -6.61
CA LEU A 99 2.04 -3.95 -7.99
C LEU A 99 3.21 -3.78 -8.97
N ASP A 100 3.13 -4.51 -10.09
CA ASP A 100 4.00 -4.21 -11.21
C ASP A 100 3.61 -2.86 -11.85
N ASP A 101 4.52 -2.32 -12.67
CA ASP A 101 4.34 -0.98 -13.23
C ASP A 101 3.09 -0.89 -14.12
N GLU A 102 2.73 -1.96 -14.84
CA GLU A 102 1.56 -1.96 -15.73
C GLU A 102 0.25 -1.95 -14.94
N ASP A 103 0.13 -2.81 -13.93
CA ASP A 103 -1.05 -2.88 -13.08
C ASP A 103 -1.20 -1.64 -12.20
N ARG A 104 -0.09 -1.09 -11.68
CA ARG A 104 -0.09 0.17 -10.94
C ARG A 104 -0.60 1.32 -11.80
N ASP A 105 -0.01 1.53 -12.98
CA ASP A 105 -0.35 2.66 -13.85
C ASP A 105 -1.82 2.56 -14.31
N ARG A 106 -2.29 1.34 -14.61
CA ARG A 106 -3.69 1.06 -14.96
C ARG A 106 -4.65 1.38 -13.82
N PHE A 107 -4.33 0.97 -12.60
CA PHE A 107 -5.15 1.22 -11.42
C PHE A 107 -5.24 2.73 -11.11
N LEU A 108 -4.10 3.44 -11.11
CA LEU A 108 -4.04 4.88 -10.86
C LEU A 108 -4.77 5.67 -11.95
N ALA A 109 -4.57 5.31 -13.22
CA ALA A 109 -5.29 5.94 -14.32
C ALA A 109 -6.81 5.78 -14.19
N GLY A 110 -7.27 4.62 -13.72
CA GLY A 110 -8.69 4.39 -13.44
C GLY A 110 -9.22 5.23 -12.27
N LEU A 111 -8.49 5.28 -11.15
CA LEU A 111 -8.84 6.17 -10.03
C LEU A 111 -8.93 7.63 -10.46
N ASP A 112 -7.99 8.09 -11.30
CA ASP A 112 -7.96 9.46 -11.81
C ASP A 112 -9.17 9.82 -12.70
N THR A 113 -9.96 8.83 -13.16
CA THR A 113 -11.20 9.08 -13.90
C THR A 113 -12.43 9.36 -13.03
N VAL A 114 -12.37 9.00 -11.74
CA VAL A 114 -13.55 9.02 -10.86
C VAL A 114 -14.03 10.45 -10.59
N ASP A 115 -13.12 11.34 -10.19
CA ASP A 115 -13.46 12.75 -9.95
C ASP A 115 -13.94 13.48 -11.21
N PRO A 116 -13.27 13.37 -12.38
CA PRO A 116 -13.81 13.91 -13.63
C PRO A 116 -15.23 13.41 -13.94
N THR A 117 -15.50 12.11 -13.74
CA THR A 117 -16.82 11.53 -13.98
C THR A 117 -17.85 12.08 -12.99
N ALA A 118 -17.51 12.19 -11.70
CA ALA A 118 -18.38 12.77 -10.68
C ALA A 118 -18.69 14.25 -10.97
N ARG A 119 -17.67 15.04 -11.36
CA ARG A 119 -17.84 16.45 -11.74
C ARG A 119 -18.75 16.62 -12.95
N GLU A 120 -18.58 15.77 -13.97
CA GLU A 120 -19.43 15.80 -15.16
C GLU A 120 -20.89 15.48 -14.84
N ARG A 121 -21.12 14.51 -13.96
CA ARG A 121 -22.48 14.05 -13.60
C ARG A 121 -23.19 14.94 -12.59
N PHE A 122 -22.46 15.44 -11.59
CA PHE A 122 -23.03 15.99 -10.36
C PHE A 122 -22.45 17.37 -9.99
N GLY A 123 -21.40 17.83 -10.67
CA GLY A 123 -20.79 19.15 -10.42
C GLY A 123 -19.88 19.22 -9.20
N ALA A 124 -19.51 18.08 -8.60
CA ALA A 124 -18.61 18.00 -7.45
C ALA A 124 -17.63 16.83 -7.59
N ASP A 125 -16.54 16.88 -6.82
CA ASP A 125 -15.61 15.75 -6.68
C ASP A 125 -16.35 14.57 -6.04
N PHE A 126 -15.87 13.35 -6.28
CA PHE A 126 -16.60 12.15 -5.86
C PHE A 126 -16.80 12.09 -4.34
N ALA A 127 -15.76 12.41 -3.56
CA ALA A 127 -15.84 12.46 -2.11
C ALA A 127 -16.79 13.55 -1.59
N ASP A 128 -17.01 14.62 -2.37
CA ASP A 128 -17.88 15.74 -2.03
C ASP A 128 -19.34 15.57 -2.53
N CYS A 129 -19.62 14.50 -3.29
CA CYS A 129 -20.96 14.14 -3.72
C CYS A 129 -21.83 13.66 -2.55
N THR A 130 -23.16 13.76 -2.68
CA THR A 130 -24.10 13.15 -1.73
C THR A 130 -24.01 11.62 -1.74
N GLU A 131 -24.42 10.95 -0.67
CA GLU A 131 -24.43 9.48 -0.59
C GLU A 131 -25.19 8.81 -1.74
N ALA A 132 -26.34 9.36 -2.13
CA ALA A 132 -27.12 8.86 -3.25
C ALA A 132 -26.36 8.99 -4.59
N GLN A 133 -25.66 10.10 -4.81
CA GLN A 133 -24.84 10.32 -6.01
C GLN A 133 -23.61 9.40 -6.03
N ARG A 134 -22.94 9.22 -4.89
CA ARG A 134 -21.83 8.27 -4.76
C ARG A 134 -22.28 6.84 -5.07
N THR A 135 -23.39 6.41 -4.46
CA THR A 135 -23.98 5.09 -4.69
C THR A 135 -24.36 4.89 -6.15
N GLN A 136 -24.95 5.92 -6.79
CA GLN A 136 -25.27 5.87 -8.21
C GLN A 136 -24.01 5.65 -9.06
N LEU A 137 -22.97 6.45 -8.86
CA LEU A 137 -21.75 6.34 -9.67
C LEU A 137 -21.02 5.02 -9.46
N VAL A 138 -20.93 4.55 -8.21
CA VAL A 138 -20.38 3.23 -7.89
C VAL A 138 -21.20 2.12 -8.54
N GLY A 139 -22.52 2.24 -8.56
CA GLY A 139 -23.40 1.31 -9.28
C GLY A 139 -23.16 1.30 -10.79
N GLU A 140 -22.86 2.45 -11.40
CA GLU A 140 -22.48 2.53 -12.82
C GLU A 140 -21.16 1.80 -13.09
N PHE A 141 -20.14 1.98 -12.25
CA PHE A 141 -18.87 1.24 -12.36
C PHE A 141 -19.06 -0.27 -12.14
N ASP A 142 -19.90 -0.68 -11.19
CA ASP A 142 -20.19 -2.10 -10.97
C ASP A 142 -20.94 -2.73 -12.15
N ALA A 143 -21.93 -2.03 -12.70
CA ALA A 143 -22.65 -2.48 -13.89
C ALA A 143 -21.73 -2.63 -15.10
N GLU A 144 -20.78 -1.71 -15.28
CA GLU A 144 -19.78 -1.82 -16.34
C GLU A 144 -18.84 -3.03 -16.11
N LEU A 145 -18.39 -3.24 -14.87
CA LEU A 145 -17.61 -4.43 -14.52
C LEU A 145 -18.38 -5.73 -14.82
N VAL A 146 -19.68 -5.78 -14.55
CA VAL A 146 -20.53 -6.93 -14.89
C VAL A 146 -20.56 -7.16 -16.40
N ARG A 147 -20.79 -6.11 -17.21
CA ARG A 147 -20.77 -6.22 -18.68
C ARG A 147 -19.43 -6.73 -19.21
N LEU A 148 -18.32 -6.21 -18.68
CA LEU A 148 -16.98 -6.66 -19.06
C LEU A 148 -16.71 -8.13 -18.70
N ARG A 149 -17.43 -8.72 -17.73
CA ARG A 149 -17.33 -10.15 -17.39
C ARG A 149 -18.12 -11.04 -18.35
N GLU A 150 -19.14 -10.50 -18.99
CA GLU A 150 -19.97 -11.21 -19.97
C GLU A 150 -19.31 -11.25 -21.35
N ASP A 151 -18.45 -10.28 -21.66
CA ASP A 151 -17.65 -10.24 -22.89
C ASP A 151 -16.40 -11.15 -22.76
N PRO A 152 -16.29 -12.23 -23.55
CA PRO A 152 -15.15 -13.15 -23.49
C PRO A 152 -13.84 -12.55 -24.00
N ASP A 153 -13.89 -11.50 -24.82
CA ASP A 153 -12.72 -10.79 -25.34
C ASP A 153 -12.27 -9.67 -24.37
N ALA A 154 -13.18 -9.20 -23.51
CA ALA A 154 -12.87 -8.23 -22.48
C ALA A 154 -12.11 -8.87 -21.31
N ARG A 155 -11.13 -8.13 -20.79
CA ARG A 155 -10.43 -8.51 -19.56
C ARG A 155 -11.02 -7.75 -18.39
N ALA A 156 -12.15 -8.22 -17.85
CA ALA A 156 -12.79 -7.61 -16.66
C ALA A 156 -11.83 -7.44 -15.47
N SER A 157 -10.89 -8.37 -15.29
CA SER A 157 -9.84 -8.30 -14.27
C SER A 157 -8.87 -7.12 -14.44
N ARG A 158 -8.85 -6.50 -15.62
CA ARG A 158 -8.07 -5.30 -15.92
C ARG A 158 -8.86 -4.01 -15.72
N TYR A 159 -10.13 -4.07 -15.34
CA TYR A 159 -10.89 -2.88 -15.01
C TYR A 159 -10.49 -2.35 -13.63
N PHE A 160 -10.29 -1.05 -13.46
CA PHE A 160 -9.79 -0.50 -12.18
C PHE A 160 -10.74 -0.79 -11.02
N PHE A 161 -12.06 -0.74 -11.25
CA PHE A 161 -13.05 -0.98 -10.21
C PHE A 161 -13.07 -2.44 -9.73
N HIS A 162 -12.65 -3.38 -10.58
CA HIS A 162 -12.37 -4.75 -10.15
C HIS A 162 -11.29 -4.77 -9.06
N ASP A 163 -10.21 -4.02 -9.26
CA ASP A 163 -9.10 -3.95 -8.32
C ASP A 163 -9.47 -3.20 -7.04
N VAL A 164 -10.25 -2.11 -7.13
CA VAL A 164 -10.82 -1.43 -5.94
C VAL A 164 -11.59 -2.43 -5.07
N LYS A 165 -12.58 -3.14 -5.64
CA LYS A 165 -13.35 -4.15 -4.89
C LYS A 165 -12.46 -5.24 -4.32
N ARG A 166 -11.54 -5.77 -5.13
CA ARG A 166 -10.63 -6.84 -4.70
C ARG A 166 -9.77 -6.40 -3.53
N PHE A 167 -9.18 -5.21 -3.60
CA PHE A 167 -8.29 -4.70 -2.56
C PHE A 167 -9.06 -4.34 -1.30
N THR A 168 -10.21 -3.68 -1.39
CA THR A 168 -11.05 -3.37 -0.22
C THR A 168 -11.49 -4.64 0.52
N ILE A 169 -11.99 -5.64 -0.21
CA ILE A 169 -12.40 -6.92 0.38
C ILE A 169 -11.20 -7.63 1.02
N THR A 170 -10.06 -7.66 0.33
CA THR A 170 -8.84 -8.31 0.84
C THR A 170 -8.35 -7.63 2.11
N ALA A 171 -8.24 -6.30 2.09
CA ALA A 171 -7.81 -5.51 3.23
C ALA A 171 -8.73 -5.74 4.43
N TYR A 172 -10.05 -5.62 4.24
CA TYR A 172 -11.02 -5.80 5.31
C TYR A 172 -10.95 -7.20 5.94
N PHE A 173 -11.05 -8.27 5.14
CA PHE A 173 -11.08 -9.64 5.65
C PHE A 173 -9.71 -10.19 6.10
N THR A 174 -8.63 -9.43 5.93
CA THR A 174 -7.32 -9.76 6.50
C THR A 174 -6.91 -8.83 7.64
N SER A 175 -7.70 -7.79 7.92
CA SER A 175 -7.55 -6.91 9.07
C SER A 175 -8.07 -7.57 10.35
N GLU A 176 -7.52 -7.16 11.50
CA GLU A 176 -8.05 -7.57 12.82
C GLU A 176 -9.51 -7.13 12.97
N VAL A 177 -9.83 -5.92 12.54
CA VAL A 177 -11.16 -5.32 12.56
C VAL A 177 -12.20 -6.17 11.83
N GLY A 178 -11.91 -6.56 10.58
CA GLY A 178 -12.83 -7.36 9.79
C GLY A 178 -12.97 -8.81 10.29
N LEU A 179 -11.92 -9.36 10.92
CA LEU A 179 -11.98 -10.70 11.51
C LEU A 179 -12.78 -10.71 12.81
N ASP A 180 -12.62 -9.70 13.65
CA ASP A 180 -13.44 -9.51 14.86
C ASP A 180 -14.91 -9.29 14.50
N ALA A 181 -15.21 -8.53 13.45
CA ALA A 181 -16.57 -8.36 12.92
C ALA A 181 -17.20 -9.70 12.47
N LEU A 182 -16.40 -10.65 11.98
CA LEU A 182 -16.83 -12.01 11.64
C LEU A 182 -16.88 -12.97 12.86
N GLY A 183 -16.57 -12.51 14.06
CA GLY A 183 -16.45 -13.34 15.26
C GLY A 183 -15.28 -14.34 15.19
N HIS A 184 -14.33 -14.14 14.29
CA HIS A 184 -13.16 -14.98 14.11
C HIS A 184 -11.96 -14.34 14.78
N ARG A 185 -11.48 -14.94 15.86
CA ARG A 185 -10.14 -14.63 16.38
C ARG A 185 -9.15 -15.46 15.61
N ILE A 186 -8.12 -14.84 15.02
CA ILE A 186 -6.99 -15.57 14.45
C ILE A 186 -6.42 -16.46 15.56
N SER A 187 -6.63 -17.78 15.47
CA SER A 187 -6.21 -18.72 16.52
C SER A 187 -4.70 -18.94 16.52
N PHE A 188 -3.96 -18.36 15.59
CA PHE A 188 -2.50 -18.31 15.68
C PHE A 188 -2.12 -17.37 16.81
N ARG A 189 -1.99 -17.97 18.00
CA ARG A 189 -1.26 -17.41 19.13
C ARG A 189 0.07 -16.84 18.62
N THR A 190 0.50 -15.72 19.20
CA THR A 190 1.76 -15.05 18.88
C THR A 190 2.88 -16.08 18.72
N PHE A 191 3.59 -16.03 17.58
CA PHE A 191 4.75 -16.89 17.38
C PHE A 191 5.88 -16.40 18.29
N GLU A 192 6.00 -17.00 19.47
CA GLU A 192 7.09 -16.73 20.41
C GLU A 192 8.35 -17.49 19.96
N GLY A 193 9.05 -16.95 18.96
CA GLY A 193 10.23 -17.59 18.36
C GLY A 193 11.39 -17.83 19.33
N CYS A 194 11.42 -17.10 20.45
CA CYS A 194 12.39 -17.25 21.54
C CYS A 194 11.71 -17.51 22.89
N ALA A 195 10.61 -18.27 22.92
CA ALA A 195 10.07 -18.75 24.19
C ALA A 195 11.09 -19.67 24.88
N PRO A 196 11.37 -19.49 26.19
CA PRO A 196 12.23 -20.41 26.91
C PRO A 196 11.61 -21.82 26.89
N LEU A 197 12.35 -22.80 26.37
CA LEU A 197 11.89 -24.20 26.39
C LEU A 197 11.78 -24.66 27.84
N THR A 198 10.55 -24.95 28.29
CA THR A 198 10.38 -25.62 29.58
C THR A 198 10.81 -27.09 29.43
N PRO A 199 11.55 -27.68 30.38
CA PRO A 199 12.07 -29.05 30.25
C PRO A 199 11.02 -30.16 30.10
N THR A 200 9.73 -29.84 30.19
CA THR A 200 8.62 -30.81 30.20
C THR A 200 7.98 -31.02 28.82
N GLU A 201 8.31 -30.19 27.82
CA GLU A 201 7.70 -30.26 26.49
C GLU A 201 8.53 -31.03 25.45
N SER A 202 9.23 -32.11 25.86
CA SER A 202 9.65 -33.11 24.88
C SER A 202 8.42 -33.89 24.42
N ARG A 203 7.80 -33.46 23.32
CA ARG A 203 6.73 -34.23 22.64
C ARG A 203 7.28 -35.59 22.18
N PRO A 204 6.49 -36.67 22.29
CA PRO A 204 6.80 -37.97 21.70
C PRO A 204 6.76 -37.95 20.17
#